data_AF-A0A0C3N349-F1
#
_entry.id   AF-A0A0C3N349-F1
#
_cell.length_a   1.000
_cell.length_b   1.000
_cell.length_c   1.000
_cell.angle_alpha   90.00
_cell.angle_beta   90.00
_cell.angle_gamma   90.00
#
_symmetry.space_group_name_H-M   'P 1'
#
loop_
_entity.id
_entity.type
_entity.pdbx_description
1 polymer ?
#
loop_
_entity_poly.entity_id
_entity_poly.type
_entity_poly.pdbx_seq_one_letter_code
_entity_poly.pdbx_strand_id
1 'polypeptide(L)'
;MHIRLANEVTTETQLRNVVDATSDLFGRVSEFCVSPDYRQAAARYAFFVELQGDPGADISATPAALHDQLKKHNENYLKDSRMGKIGVPCVRVVRPGTFGDYREWVIRTKGGASGQVKVPVVIWSEADRTWLEEHVMYDI
;
A
#
# COMPACT_ATOMS: atom_id res chain seq x y z
N MET A 1 -1.02 -7.05 -11.65
CA MET A 1 -0.49 -7.86 -10.51
C MET A 1 -1.63 -8.14 -9.52
N HIS A 2 -1.46 -9.01 -8.52
CA HIS A 2 -2.40 -9.17 -7.41
C HIS A 2 -1.65 -9.39 -6.09
N ILE A 3 -2.29 -9.07 -4.97
CA ILE A 3 -1.86 -9.43 -3.62
C ILE A 3 -2.76 -10.56 -3.12
N ARG A 4 -2.18 -11.48 -2.35
CA ARG A 4 -2.91 -12.57 -1.70
C ARG A 4 -2.63 -12.51 -0.20
N LEU A 5 -3.69 -12.48 0.59
CA LEU A 5 -3.60 -12.55 2.04
C LEU A 5 -4.67 -13.50 2.55
N ALA A 6 -4.34 -14.38 3.50
CA ALA A 6 -5.21 -15.49 3.88
C ALA A 6 -5.71 -16.26 2.64
N ASN A 7 -7.03 -16.31 2.38
CA ASN A 7 -7.60 -17.01 1.23
C ASN A 7 -8.17 -16.07 0.16
N GLU A 8 -7.97 -14.74 0.29
CA GLU A 8 -8.46 -13.77 -0.68
C GLU A 8 -7.36 -13.30 -1.64
N VAL A 9 -7.78 -12.87 -2.82
CA VAL A 9 -6.93 -12.24 -3.82
C VAL A 9 -7.51 -10.88 -4.14
N THR A 10 -6.71 -9.84 -3.96
CA THR A 10 -7.05 -8.47 -4.37
C THR A 10 -6.19 -8.07 -5.55
N THR A 11 -6.84 -7.71 -6.65
CA THR A 11 -6.20 -7.28 -7.90
C THR A 11 -5.62 -5.87 -7.77
N GLU A 12 -4.63 -5.57 -8.59
CA GLU A 12 -4.09 -4.21 -8.72
C GLU A 12 -5.18 -3.16 -9.03
N THR A 13 -6.15 -3.48 -9.89
CA THR A 13 -7.26 -2.56 -10.19
C THR A 13 -8.12 -2.29 -8.95
N GLN A 14 -8.42 -3.31 -8.14
CA GLN A 14 -9.14 -3.11 -6.89
C GLN A 14 -8.34 -2.25 -5.91
N LEU A 15 -7.02 -2.45 -5.81
CA LEU A 15 -6.16 -1.62 -4.95
C LEU A 15 -6.19 -0.14 -5.39
N ARG A 16 -6.08 0.14 -6.69
CA ARG A 16 -6.17 1.50 -7.22
C ARG A 16 -7.54 2.12 -6.94
N ASN A 17 -8.62 1.41 -7.24
CA ASN A 17 -9.98 1.88 -6.98
C ASN A 17 -10.21 2.22 -5.49
N VAL A 18 -9.64 1.43 -4.58
CA VAL A 18 -9.73 1.65 -3.13
C VAL A 18 -8.98 2.93 -2.71
N VAL A 19 -7.78 3.15 -3.25
CA VAL A 19 -7.01 4.38 -2.98
C VAL A 19 -7.72 5.60 -3.58
N ASP A 20 -8.20 5.51 -4.81
CA ASP A 20 -8.95 6.59 -5.48
C ASP A 20 -10.22 6.96 -4.68
N ALA A 21 -10.96 5.95 -4.20
CA ALA A 21 -12.16 6.13 -3.39
C ALA A 21 -11.89 6.69 -1.98
N THR A 22 -10.64 6.76 -1.55
CA THR A 22 -10.22 7.31 -0.25
C THR A 22 -9.30 8.53 -0.39
N SER A 23 -9.13 9.05 -1.60
CA SER A 23 -8.23 10.17 -1.91
C SER A 23 -8.57 11.46 -1.14
N ASP A 24 -9.86 11.72 -0.89
CA ASP A 24 -10.29 12.89 -0.08
C ASP A 24 -9.76 12.83 1.37
N LEU A 25 -9.50 11.64 1.91
CA LEU A 25 -8.95 11.45 3.26
C LEU A 25 -7.43 11.55 3.27
N PHE A 26 -6.77 10.96 2.28
CA PHE A 26 -5.31 11.01 2.14
C PHE A 26 -4.80 12.44 1.91
N GLY A 27 -5.56 13.24 1.16
CA GLY A 27 -4.98 14.28 0.31
C GLY A 27 -4.53 13.68 -1.03
N ARG A 28 -3.80 14.44 -1.83
CA ARG A 28 -3.41 13.97 -3.17
C ARG A 28 -2.32 12.90 -3.06
N VAL A 29 -2.63 11.65 -3.41
CA VAL A 29 -1.63 10.57 -3.51
C VAL A 29 -0.87 10.69 -4.83
N SER A 30 0.47 10.79 -4.81
CA SER A 30 1.29 10.77 -6.03
C SER A 30 1.52 9.36 -6.53
N GLU A 31 1.90 8.45 -5.63
CA GLU A 31 2.20 7.06 -5.93
C GLU A 31 2.05 6.20 -4.67
N PHE A 32 1.77 4.92 -4.86
CA PHE A 32 1.65 3.98 -3.75
C PHE A 32 2.03 2.56 -4.16
N CYS A 33 2.34 1.74 -3.16
CA CYS A 33 2.40 0.30 -3.28
C CYS A 33 1.86 -0.38 -2.02
N VAL A 34 1.60 -1.68 -2.13
CA VAL A 34 0.95 -2.48 -1.09
C VAL A 34 1.77 -3.74 -0.84
N SER A 35 1.98 -4.10 0.42
CA SER A 35 2.69 -5.31 0.82
C SER A 35 1.90 -6.05 1.90
N PRO A 36 1.98 -7.39 1.99
CA PRO A 36 1.43 -8.11 3.12
C PRO A 36 2.23 -7.80 4.40
N ASP A 37 1.52 -7.53 5.49
CA ASP A 37 2.07 -7.30 6.82
C ASP A 37 1.61 -8.38 7.80
N TYR A 38 2.55 -9.19 8.27
CA TYR A 38 2.34 -10.29 9.19
C TYR A 38 2.83 -9.99 10.62
N ARG A 39 3.16 -8.73 10.93
CA ARG A 39 3.71 -8.35 12.25
C ARG A 39 2.64 -8.31 13.36
N GLN A 40 1.37 -8.30 12.97
CA GLN A 40 0.23 -8.34 13.89
C GLN A 40 -0.40 -9.74 13.92
N ALA A 41 -1.20 -10.02 14.96
CA ALA A 41 -1.87 -11.31 15.13
C ALA A 41 -2.77 -11.68 13.94
N ALA A 42 -3.51 -10.70 13.41
CA ALA A 42 -4.18 -10.82 12.12
C ALA A 42 -3.30 -10.18 11.05
N ALA A 43 -3.05 -10.93 9.97
CA ALA A 43 -2.33 -10.40 8.82
C ALA A 43 -3.12 -9.22 8.22
N ARG A 44 -2.44 -8.21 7.70
CA ARG A 44 -3.08 -7.02 7.12
C ARG A 44 -2.34 -6.53 5.89
N TYR A 45 -2.97 -5.58 5.20
CA TYR A 45 -2.35 -4.89 4.08
C TYR A 45 -1.53 -3.72 4.65
N ALA A 46 -0.31 -3.54 4.17
CA ALA A 46 0.48 -2.34 4.42
C ALA A 46 0.52 -1.50 3.14
N PHE A 47 -0.12 -0.34 3.18
CA PHE A 47 -0.03 0.66 2.12
C PHE A 47 1.17 1.57 2.39
N PHE A 48 2.08 1.67 1.44
CA PHE A 48 3.12 2.70 1.42
C PHE A 48 2.66 3.78 0.46
N VAL A 49 2.48 4.99 0.96
CA VAL A 49 1.81 6.07 0.23
C VAL A 49 2.71 7.29 0.23
N GLU A 50 2.97 7.82 -0.96
CA GLU A 50 3.61 9.11 -1.14
C GLU A 50 2.52 10.15 -1.43
N LEU A 51 2.54 11.24 -0.67
CA LEU A 51 1.58 12.34 -0.82
C LEU A 51 2.20 13.47 -1.63
N GLN A 52 1.36 14.12 -2.43
CA GLN A 52 1.69 15.35 -3.14
C GLN A 52 1.16 16.54 -2.32
N GLY A 53 2.05 17.15 -1.56
CA GLY A 53 1.72 18.28 -0.69
C GLY A 53 1.30 17.83 0.70
N ASP A 54 0.42 18.61 1.32
CA ASP A 54 -0.02 18.38 2.69
C ASP A 54 -1.03 17.21 2.80
N PRO A 55 -1.02 16.46 3.92
CA PRO A 55 -2.00 15.42 4.17
C PRO A 55 -3.42 15.99 4.28
N GLY A 56 -4.42 15.18 3.91
CA GLY A 56 -5.82 15.51 4.12
C GLY A 56 -6.15 15.72 5.60
N ALA A 57 -7.12 16.59 5.89
CA ALA A 57 -7.50 16.95 7.26
C ALA A 57 -7.94 15.72 8.10
N ASP A 58 -8.52 14.72 7.44
CA ASP A 58 -9.05 13.50 8.06
C ASP A 58 -8.18 12.27 7.78
N ILE A 59 -6.89 12.45 7.54
CA ILE A 59 -5.99 11.35 7.14
C ILE A 59 -5.99 10.19 8.14
N SER A 60 -6.21 10.46 9.43
CA SER A 60 -6.34 9.43 10.48
C SER A 60 -7.50 8.46 10.29
N ALA A 61 -8.52 8.81 9.50
CA ALA A 61 -9.63 7.92 9.18
C ALA A 61 -9.31 6.94 8.03
N THR A 62 -8.21 7.17 7.32
CA THR A 62 -7.86 6.45 6.09
C THR A 62 -7.70 4.94 6.29
N PRO A 63 -7.03 4.42 7.33
CA PRO A 63 -6.94 2.97 7.55
C PRO A 63 -8.30 2.27 7.60
N ALA A 64 -9.26 2.86 8.33
CA ALA A 64 -10.62 2.33 8.44
C ALA A 64 -11.38 2.43 7.11
N ALA A 65 -11.27 3.57 6.42
CA ALA A 65 -11.92 3.78 5.13
C ALA A 65 -11.40 2.81 4.05
N LEU A 66 -10.07 2.61 3.98
CA LEU A 66 -9.46 1.61 3.08
C LEU A 66 -10.00 0.21 3.37
N HIS A 67 -10.10 -0.15 4.66
CA HIS A 67 -10.61 -1.44 5.06
C HIS A 67 -12.05 -1.66 4.57
N ASP A 68 -12.90 -0.64 4.69
CA ASP A 68 -14.30 -0.71 4.27
C ASP A 68 -14.45 -0.72 2.74
N GLN A 69 -13.60 0.02 2.00
CA GLN A 69 -13.57 -0.08 0.54
C GLN A 69 -13.07 -1.45 0.08
N LEU A 70 -12.04 -2.03 0.72
CA LEU A 70 -11.57 -3.39 0.41
C LEU A 70 -12.68 -4.43 0.60
N LYS A 71 -13.42 -4.34 1.72
CA LYS A 71 -14.61 -5.17 1.98
C LYS A 71 -15.70 -5.01 0.92
N LYS A 72 -15.93 -3.78 0.45
CA LYS A 72 -16.94 -3.47 -0.59
C LYS A 72 -16.56 -4.04 -1.96
N HIS A 73 -15.27 -4.02 -2.29
CA HIS A 73 -14.76 -4.40 -3.61
C HIS A 73 -14.28 -5.85 -3.71
N ASN A 74 -14.18 -6.58 -2.60
CA ASN A 74 -13.73 -7.96 -2.57
C ASN A 74 -14.48 -8.78 -1.50
N GLU A 75 -15.41 -9.64 -1.95
CA GLU A 75 -16.23 -10.48 -1.07
C GLU A 75 -15.40 -11.46 -0.23
N ASN A 76 -14.30 -11.99 -0.77
CA ASN A 76 -13.40 -12.87 -0.03
C ASN A 76 -12.64 -12.10 1.07
N TYR A 77 -12.22 -10.86 0.78
CA TYR A 77 -11.66 -9.97 1.80
C TYR A 77 -12.66 -9.67 2.90
N LEU A 78 -13.92 -9.37 2.54
CA LEU A 78 -15.00 -9.17 3.52
C LEU A 78 -15.20 -10.41 4.40
N LYS A 79 -15.25 -11.60 3.80
CA LYS A 79 -15.41 -12.86 4.52
C LYS A 79 -14.26 -13.11 5.49
N ASP A 80 -13.02 -13.04 5.02
CA ASP A 80 -11.84 -13.30 5.85
C ASP A 80 -11.63 -12.21 6.93
N SER A 81 -12.00 -10.95 6.65
CA SER A 81 -12.04 -9.87 7.65
C SER A 81 -13.08 -10.14 8.75
N ARG A 82 -14.31 -10.56 8.39
CA ARG A 82 -15.36 -10.93 9.36
C ARG A 82 -14.97 -12.13 10.23
N MET A 83 -14.15 -13.03 9.69
CA MET A 83 -13.59 -14.17 10.43
C MET A 83 -12.37 -13.79 11.29
N GLY A 84 -11.96 -12.52 11.31
CA GLY A 84 -10.79 -12.05 12.05
C GLY A 84 -9.44 -12.48 11.47
N LYS A 85 -9.40 -13.03 10.24
CA LYS A 85 -8.17 -13.48 9.59
C LYS A 85 -7.39 -12.34 8.95
N ILE A 86 -8.10 -11.27 8.57
CA ILE A 86 -7.52 -10.07 7.97
C ILE A 86 -7.84 -8.87 8.85
N GLY A 87 -6.81 -8.17 9.30
CA GLY A 87 -6.91 -6.95 10.08
C GLY A 87 -7.14 -5.70 9.22
N VAL A 88 -7.41 -4.58 9.91
CA VAL A 88 -7.44 -3.25 9.30
C VAL A 88 -6.06 -2.97 8.66
N PRO A 89 -6.00 -2.46 7.42
CA PRO A 89 -4.74 -2.08 6.79
C PRO A 89 -4.00 -1.06 7.64
N CYS A 90 -2.66 -1.04 7.55
CA CYS A 90 -1.88 0.10 8.01
C CYS A 90 -1.47 0.97 6.83
N VAL A 91 -1.39 2.27 7.07
CA VAL A 91 -0.90 3.24 6.10
C VAL A 91 0.43 3.77 6.61
N ARG A 92 1.47 3.63 5.80
CA ARG A 92 2.79 4.18 6.06
C ARG A 92 3.05 5.30 5.05
N VAL A 93 3.17 6.53 5.52
CA VAL A 93 3.48 7.68 4.64
C VAL A 93 4.98 7.75 4.45
N VAL A 94 5.41 7.74 3.18
CA VAL A 94 6.84 7.86 2.82
C VAL A 94 7.22 9.29 2.49
N ARG A 95 8.52 9.60 2.52
CA ARG A 95 9.04 10.93 2.16
C ARG A 95 8.68 11.30 0.71
N PRO A 96 8.40 12.57 0.40
CA PRO A 96 8.32 13.02 -0.99
C PRO A 96 9.60 12.70 -1.77
N GLY A 97 9.46 12.14 -2.96
CA GLY A 97 10.57 11.66 -3.81
C GLY A 97 10.91 10.18 -3.63
N THR A 98 10.37 9.50 -2.61
CA THR A 98 10.72 8.10 -2.27
C THR A 98 10.55 7.16 -3.45
N PHE A 99 9.46 7.27 -4.21
CA PHE A 99 9.27 6.35 -5.33
C PHE A 99 10.16 6.68 -6.54
N GLY A 100 10.63 7.93 -6.66
CA GLY A 100 11.70 8.28 -7.60
C GLY A 100 13.00 7.57 -7.22
N ASP A 101 13.42 7.72 -5.96
CA ASP A 101 14.62 7.10 -5.40
C ASP A 101 14.55 5.56 -5.46
N TYR A 102 13.35 4.99 -5.25
CA TYR A 102 13.12 3.55 -5.35
C TYR A 102 13.46 3.03 -6.75
N ARG A 103 13.04 3.73 -7.81
CA ARG A 103 13.34 3.34 -9.19
C ARG A 103 14.85 3.34 -9.43
N GLU A 104 15.54 4.39 -8.99
CA GLU A 104 17.00 4.47 -9.10
C GLU A 104 17.70 3.35 -8.32
N TRP A 105 17.26 3.08 -7.10
CA TRP A 105 17.78 1.99 -6.29
C TRP A 105 17.58 0.62 -6.96
N VAL A 106 16.40 0.35 -7.52
CA VAL A 106 16.13 -0.88 -8.29
C VAL A 106 17.03 -0.97 -9.52
N ILE A 107 17.24 0.13 -10.27
CA ILE A 107 18.16 0.16 -11.42
C ILE A 107 19.57 -0.23 -10.99
N ARG A 108 20.09 0.38 -9.92
CA ARG A 108 21.45 0.12 -9.43
C ARG A 108 21.63 -1.30 -8.88
N THR A 109 20.63 -1.84 -8.19
CA THR A 109 20.77 -3.12 -7.48
C THR A 109 20.35 -4.33 -8.31
N LYS A 110 19.41 -4.17 -9.25
CA LYS A 110 18.83 -5.28 -10.04
C LYS A 110 19.16 -5.18 -11.54
N GLY A 111 19.93 -4.18 -11.96
CA GLY A 111 20.42 -4.05 -13.35
C GLY A 111 19.34 -3.64 -14.36
N GLY A 112 18.32 -2.88 -13.94
CA GLY A 112 17.25 -2.42 -14.81
C GLY A 112 17.71 -1.36 -15.83
N ALA A 113 17.20 -1.38 -17.06
CA ALA A 113 17.40 -0.30 -18.01
C ALA A 113 16.73 1.00 -17.48
N SER A 114 17.45 2.12 -17.51
CA SER A 114 17.09 3.36 -16.80
C SER A 114 15.76 4.02 -17.22
N GLY A 115 15.14 3.58 -18.32
CA GLY A 115 13.95 4.22 -18.89
C GLY A 115 12.59 3.64 -18.51
N GLN A 116 12.51 2.50 -17.80
CA GLN A 116 11.22 1.75 -17.68
C GLN A 116 10.92 1.13 -16.32
N VAL A 117 11.66 1.46 -15.25
CA VAL A 117 11.33 0.89 -13.93
C VAL A 117 10.04 1.51 -13.41
N LYS A 118 8.96 0.72 -13.48
CA LYS A 118 7.69 1.02 -12.84
C LYS A 118 7.75 0.59 -11.38
N VAL A 119 7.16 1.38 -10.49
CA VAL A 119 6.88 0.93 -9.13
C VAL A 119 5.77 -0.11 -9.21
N PRO A 120 5.99 -1.35 -8.74
CA PRO A 120 4.91 -2.32 -8.71
C PRO A 120 3.93 -1.95 -7.60
N VAL A 121 2.62 -2.01 -7.90
CA VAL A 121 1.58 -1.77 -6.89
C VAL A 121 1.62 -2.82 -5.78
N VAL A 122 2.13 -4.02 -6.04
CA VAL A 122 2.26 -5.08 -5.03
C VAL A 122 3.73 -5.42 -4.84
N ILE A 123 4.19 -5.31 -3.59
CA ILE A 123 5.55 -5.61 -3.14
C ILE A 123 5.55 -6.90 -2.34
N TRP A 124 6.27 -7.90 -2.84
CA TRP A 124 6.46 -9.20 -2.18
C TRP A 124 7.87 -9.40 -1.62
N SER A 125 8.87 -8.76 -2.23
CA SER A 125 10.25 -9.00 -1.83
C SER A 125 10.54 -8.29 -0.51
N GLU A 126 11.23 -8.98 0.38
CA GLU A 126 11.65 -8.41 1.66
C GLU A 126 12.60 -7.23 1.45
N ALA A 127 13.51 -7.32 0.48
CA ALA A 127 14.44 -6.24 0.16
C ALA A 127 13.71 -4.94 -0.23
N ASP A 128 12.69 -5.04 -1.10
CA ASP A 128 11.92 -3.86 -1.51
C ASP A 128 11.11 -3.29 -0.33
N ARG A 129 10.52 -4.17 0.50
CA ARG A 129 9.75 -3.75 1.67
C ARG A 129 10.65 -3.04 2.70
N THR A 130 11.80 -3.63 3.03
CA THR A 130 12.75 -3.05 3.98
C THR A 130 13.24 -1.69 3.49
N TRP A 131 13.56 -1.59 2.19
CA TRP A 131 13.97 -0.30 1.61
C TRP A 131 12.87 0.75 1.75
N LEU A 132 11.60 0.42 1.47
CA LEU A 132 10.49 1.35 1.64
C LEU A 132 10.28 1.75 3.11
N GLU A 133 10.45 0.81 4.04
CA GLU A 133 10.32 1.04 5.48
C GLU A 133 11.34 2.06 6.02
N GLU A 134 12.56 2.09 5.47
CA GLU A 134 13.59 3.10 5.81
C GLU A 134 13.22 4.54 5.39
N HIS A 135 12.26 4.67 4.47
CA HIS A 135 11.80 5.94 3.91
C HIS A 135 10.44 6.39 4.47
N VAL A 136 9.86 5.61 5.39
CA VAL A 136 8.64 5.98 6.10
C VAL A 136 8.91 7.17 7.02
N MET A 137 8.03 8.17 6.96
CA MET A 137 8.03 9.32 7.86
C MET A 137 7.20 9.04 9.10
N TYR A 138 6.00 8.49 8.91
CA TYR A 138 5.06 8.17 9.99
C TYR A 138 4.02 7.15 9.52
N ASP A 139 3.44 6.45 10.49
CA ASP A 139 2.30 5.55 10.30
C ASP A 139 1.00 6.27 10.68
N ILE A 140 -0.10 5.83 10.07
CA ILE A 140 -1.47 6.28 10.33
C ILE A 140 -2.35 5.09 10.66
#